data_AF-A0A4Y8RTZ2-F1
#
_entry.id   AF-A0A4Y8RTZ2-F1
#
_cell.length_a   1.000
_cell.length_b   1.000
_cell.length_c   1.000
_cell.angle_alpha   90.00
_cell.angle_beta   90.00
_cell.angle_gamma   90.00
#
_symmetry.space_group_name_H-M   'P 1'
#
loop_
_entity.id
_entity.type
_entity.pdbx_description
1 polymer ?
#
loop_
_entity_poly.entity_id
_entity_poly.type
_entity_poly.pdbx_seq_one_letter_code
_entity_poly.pdbx_strand_id
1 'polypeptide(L)' 'MFPIQLFVRMAYWLRRPPSRRWLIAAGAVVVLSATIVIIENTVGWPDWAKTQRVPRHAIHLMR' A
#
# COMPACT_ATOMS: atom_id res chain seq x y z
N MET A 1 2.24 11.96 18.49
CA MET A 1 3.16 11.40 19.51
C MET A 1 3.73 10.09 18.95
N PHE A 2 4.94 9.91 18.42
CA PHE A 2 6.12 10.75 18.14
C PHE A 2 6.78 10.24 16.82
N PRO A 3 6.98 11.09 15.80
CA PRO A 3 7.56 10.70 14.50
C PRO A 3 9.02 10.23 14.59
N ILE A 4 9.68 10.46 15.73
CA ILE A 4 11.08 10.12 16.01
C ILE A 4 11.36 8.62 15.84
N GLN A 5 10.40 7.74 16.15
CA GLN A 5 10.60 6.29 16.00
C GLN A 5 10.82 5.86 14.54
N LEU A 6 10.16 6.53 13.59
CA LEU A 6 10.35 6.27 12.15
C LEU A 6 11.74 6.72 11.69
N PHE A 7 12.18 7.91 12.11
CA PHE A 7 13.51 8.42 11.78
C PHE A 7 14.64 7.55 12.35
N VAL A 8 14.49 7.09 13.60
CA VAL A 8 15.46 6.16 14.22
C VAL A 8 15.51 4.84 13.46
N ARG A 9 14.36 4.33 13.02
CA ARG A 9 14.28 3.09 12.23
C ARG A 9 14.90 3.25 10.84
N MET A 10 14.69 4.38 10.17
CA MET A 10 15.38 4.70 8.91
C MET A 10 16.90 4.83 9.08
N ALA A 11 17.35 5.48 10.15
CA ALA A 11 18.78 5.57 10.47
C ALA A 11 19.39 4.18 10.76
N TYR A 12 18.64 3.30 11.43
CA TYR A 12 19.06 1.91 11.64
C TYR A 12 19.21 1.16 10.33
N TRP A 13 18.29 1.34 9.38
CA TRP A 13 18.35 0.73 8.06
C TRP A 13 19.53 1.22 7.23
N LEU A 14 19.91 2.49 7.39
CA LEU A 14 21.10 3.06 6.74
C LEU A 14 22.39 2.41 7.26
N ARG A 15 22.46 2.16 8.57
CA ARG A 15 23.63 1.55 9.24
C ARG A 15 23.69 0.03 9.10
N ARG A 16 22.52 -0.62 9.00
CA ARG A 16 22.36 -2.06 8.84
C ARG A 16 21.37 -2.31 7.70
N PRO A 17 21.86 -2.31 6.45
CA PRO A 17 20.98 -2.47 5.30
C PRO A 17 20.19 -3.77 5.42
N PRO A 18 18.89 -3.75 5.05
CA PRO A 18 18.11 -4.97 4.94
C PRO A 18 18.79 -5.95 3.99
N SER A 19 18.56 -7.25 4.20
CA SER A 19 19.11 -8.27 3.31
C SER A 19 18.71 -8.00 1.86
N ARG A 20 19.55 -8.40 0.91
CA ARG A 20 19.32 -8.18 -0.54
C ARG A 20 17.96 -8.72 -1.00
N ARG A 21 17.51 -9.84 -0.40
CA ARG A 21 16.19 -10.44 -0.65
C ARG A 21 15.05 -9.52 -0.21
N TRP A 22 15.19 -8.88 0.94
CA TRP A 22 14.19 -7.95 1.46
C TRP A 22 14.05 -6.72 0.57
N LEU A 23 15.17 -6.16 0.10
CA LEU A 23 15.17 -5.03 -0.84
C LEU A 23 14.50 -5.37 -2.17
N ILE A 24 14.77 -6.56 -2.73
CA ILE A 24 14.13 -7.02 -3.96
C ILE A 24 12.62 -7.17 -3.76
N ALA A 25 12.19 -7.79 -2.66
CA ALA A 25 10.78 -7.95 -2.35
C ALA A 25 10.06 -6.60 -2.20
N ALA A 26 10.65 -5.67 -1.44
CA ALA A 26 10.11 -4.33 -1.27
C ALA A 26 10.03 -3.57 -2.60
N GLY A 27 11.09 -3.63 -3.41
CA GLY A 27 11.10 -3.04 -4.76
C GLY A 27 10.03 -3.63 -5.66
N ALA A 28 9.86 -4.95 -5.66
CA ALA A 28 8.84 -5.63 -6.44
C ALA A 28 7.42 -5.21 -6.04
N VAL A 29 7.14 -5.07 -4.73
CA VAL A 29 5.84 -4.59 -4.23
C VAL A 29 5.56 -3.16 -4.67
N VAL A 30 6.56 -2.28 -4.61
CA VAL A 30 6.42 -0.88 -5.05
C VAL A 30 6.14 -0.81 -6.55
N VAL A 31 6.91 -1.54 -7.36
CA VAL A 31 6.72 -1.60 -8.81
C VAL A 31 5.34 -2.14 -9.15
N LEU A 32 4.93 -3.26 -8.55
CA LEU A 32 3.63 -3.86 -8.79
C LEU A 32 2.48 -2.90 -8.45
N SER A 33 2.56 -2.24 -7.29
CA SER A 33 1.57 -1.25 -6.86
C SER A 33 1.50 -0.08 -7.84
N ALA A 34 2.66 0.44 -8.28
CA ALA A 34 2.71 1.53 -9.24
C ALA A 34 2.11 1.13 -10.60
N THR A 35 2.41 -0.08 -11.08
CA THR A 35 1.82 -0.63 -12.31
C THR A 35 0.30 -0.69 -12.24
N ILE A 36 -0.26 -1.18 -11.12
CA ILE A 36 -1.71 -1.24 -10.91
C ILE A 36 -2.33 0.16 -11.03
N VAL A 37 -1.74 1.15 -10.36
CA VAL A 37 -2.22 2.54 -10.39
C VAL A 37 -2.11 3.15 -11.79
N ILE A 38 -1.02 2.88 -12.52
CA ILE A 38 -0.86 3.38 -13.89
C ILE A 38 -1.93 2.78 -14.81
N ILE A 39 -2.19 1.47 -14.70
CA ILE A 39 -3.21 0.78 -15.49
C ILE A 39 -4.60 1.35 -15.18
N GLU A 40 -4.92 1.55 -13.90
CA GLU A 40 -6.19 2.13 -13.48
C GLU A 40 -6.43 3.52 -14.08
N ASN A 41 -5.39 4.37 -14.12
CA ASN A 41 -5.50 5.73 -14.64
C ASN A 41 -5.49 5.84 -16.16
N THR A 42 -4.94 4.84 -16.87
CA THR A 42 -4.74 4.92 -18.34
C THR A 42 -5.78 4.13 -19.13
N VAL A 43 -6.13 2.93 -18.67
CA VAL A 43 -7.05 2.02 -19.38
C VAL A 43 -8.38 1.88 -18.64
N GLY A 44 -8.37 2.04 -17.31
CA GLY A 44 -9.50 1.71 -16.46
C GLY A 44 -9.66 0.20 -16.28
N TRP A 45 -10.31 -0.20 -15.18
CA TRP A 45 -10.55 -1.62 -14.91
C TRP A 45 -11.72 -2.15 -15.74
N PRO A 46 -11.65 -3.39 -16.26
CA PRO A 46 -12.81 -4.06 -16.86
C PRO A 46 -13.88 -4.35 -15.81
N ASP A 47 -15.14 -4.53 -16.23
CA ASP A 47 -16.28 -4.60 -15.30
C ASP A 47 -16.18 -5.73 -14.26
N TRP A 48 -15.51 -6.84 -14.58
CA TRP A 48 -15.25 -7.94 -13.65
C TRP A 48 -14.23 -7.59 -12.55
N ALA A 49 -13.43 -6.54 -12.74
CA ALA A 49 -12.42 -6.05 -11.80
C ALA A 49 -12.83 -4.75 -11.09
N LYS A 50 -13.93 -4.12 -11.51
CA LYS A 50 -14.48 -2.96 -10.81
C LYS A 50 -15.12 -3.41 -9.50
N THR A 51 -14.73 -2.79 -8.39
CA THR A 51 -15.41 -3.00 -7.11
C THR A 51 -16.72 -2.21 -7.08
N GLN A 52 -17.84 -2.88 -6.81
CA GLN A 52 -19.09 -2.20 -6.52
C GLN A 52 -18.95 -1.47 -5.18
N ARG A 53 -19.15 -0.14 -5.18
CA ARG A 53 -19.21 0.64 -3.93
C ARG A 53 -20.44 0.19 -3.15
N VAL A 54 -20.29 -0.77 -2.25
CA VAL A 54 -21.33 -1.12 -1.29
C VAL A 54 -21.35 0.01 -0.26
N PRO A 55 -22.47 0.76 -0.13
CA PRO A 55 -22.59 1.73 0.93
C PRO A 55 -22.46 0.97 2.25
N ARG A 56 -21.45 1.32 3.06
CA ARG A 56 -21.42 0.94 4.47
C ARG A 56 -22.64 1.61 5.10
N HIS A 57 -23.77 0.91 5.12
CA HIS A 57 -24.84 1.23 6.05
C HIS A 57 -24.20 1.09 7.44
N ALA A 58 -23.88 2.24 8.03
CA ALA A 58 -23.69 2.33 9.46
C ALA A 58 -24.89 1.61 10.06
N ILE A 59 -24.62 0.56 10.81
CA ILE A 59 -25.62 -0.19 11.55
C ILE A 59 -26.15 0.80 12.59
N HIS A 60 -27.08 1.64 12.16
CA HIS A 60 -27.73 2.65 12.97
C HIS A 60 -28.80 1.91 13.75
N LEU A 61 -28.37 1.40 14.90
CA LEU A 61 -29.17 1.33 16.13
C LEU A 61 -30.59 0.79 15.92
N MET A 62 -30.72 -0.53 15.81
CA MET A 62 -31.92 -1.19 16.36
C MET A 62 -31.78 -1.18 17.89
N ARG A 63 -32.30 -0.11 18.48
CA ARG A 63 -32.70 -0.01 19.88
C ARG A 63 -34.20 -0.26 19.97
#